data_AF-A0A7L4RAS0-F1
#
_entry.id   AF-A0A7L4RAS0-F1
#
_cell.length_a   1.000
_cell.length_b   1.000
_cell.length_c   1.000
_cell.angle_alpha   90.00
_cell.angle_beta   90.00
_cell.angle_gamma   90.00
#
_symmetry.space_group_name_H-M   'P 1'
#
loop_
_entity.id
_entity.type
_entity.pdbx_description
1 polymer ?
#
loop_
_entity_poly.entity_id
_entity_poly.type
_entity_poly.pdbx_seq_one_letter_code
_entity_poly.pdbx_strand_id
1 'polypeptide(L)'
;MELMDTVTLVNFLLCAIILATGYFAYKKSKDVMPLCIGVAFGFFAVSNMITLAGMAESLSSMFIIIRILAYITVLYALYAFLSRPAPASKPAKVKSR
;
A
#
# COMPACT_ATOMS: atom_id res chain seq x y z
N MET A 1 5.84 -13.21 24.98
CA MET A 1 5.53 -12.65 23.65
C MET A 1 6.85 -12.18 23.09
N GLU A 2 7.36 -12.86 22.05
CA GLU A 2 8.68 -12.52 21.51
C GLU A 2 8.60 -11.19 20.75
N LEU A 3 9.72 -10.47 20.68
CA LEU A 3 9.80 -9.17 19.99
C LEU A 3 9.37 -9.30 18.51
N MET A 4 9.67 -10.45 17.88
CA MET A 4 9.34 -10.79 16.50
C MET A 4 7.82 -10.88 16.26
N ASP A 5 7.06 -11.47 17.19
CA ASP A 5 5.60 -11.57 17.09
C ASP A 5 4.94 -10.20 17.21
N THR A 6 5.50 -9.36 18.09
CA THR A 6 4.99 -8.00 18.34
C THR A 6 5.20 -7.12 17.10
N VAL A 7 6.39 -7.17 16.50
CA VAL A 7 6.70 -6.42 15.25
C VAL A 7 5.82 -6.88 14.10
N THR A 8 5.62 -8.20 13.94
CA THR A 8 4.77 -8.76 12.88
C THR A 8 3.30 -8.36 13.08
N LEU A 9 2.81 -8.37 14.32
CA LEU A 9 1.45 -7.94 14.66
C LEU A 9 1.23 -6.45 14.36
N VAL A 10 2.16 -5.58 14.75
CA VAL A 10 2.09 -4.15 14.45
C VAL A 10 2.10 -3.92 12.95
N ASN A 11 2.99 -4.60 12.21
CA ASN A 11 3.04 -4.49 10.75
C ASN A 11 1.74 -4.95 10.09
N PHE A 12 1.14 -6.04 10.56
CA PHE A 12 -0.15 -6.51 10.08
C PHE A 12 -1.25 -5.44 10.26
N LEU A 13 -1.35 -4.85 11.45
CA LEU A 13 -2.34 -3.81 11.75
C LEU A 13 -2.13 -2.56 10.88
N LEU A 14 -0.90 -2.10 10.74
CA LEU A 14 -0.58 -0.94 9.90
C LEU A 14 -0.91 -1.21 8.42
N CYS A 15 -0.56 -2.39 7.91
CA CYS A 15 -0.88 -2.79 6.54
C CYS A 15 -2.40 -2.83 6.31
N ALA A 16 -3.18 -3.35 7.27
CA ALA A 16 -4.64 -3.37 7.20
C ALA A 16 -5.25 -1.95 7.19
N ILE A 17 -4.73 -1.05 8.02
CA ILE A 17 -5.17 0.36 8.05
C ILE A 17 -4.86 1.06 6.73
N ILE A 18 -3.66 0.85 6.17
CA ILE A 18 -3.26 1.43 4.88
C ILE A 18 -4.13 0.87 3.74
N LEU A 19 -4.40 -0.43 3.73
CA LEU A 19 -5.30 -1.05 2.75
C LEU A 19 -6.71 -0.44 2.82
N ALA A 20 -7.27 -0.33 4.03
CA ALA A 20 -8.58 0.30 4.23
C ALA A 20 -8.58 1.75 3.76
N THR A 21 -7.56 2.53 4.13
CA THR A 21 -7.43 3.95 3.77
C THR A 21 -7.24 4.14 2.27
N GLY A 22 -6.44 3.28 1.62
CA GLY A 22 -6.25 3.28 0.16
C GLY A 22 -7.54 3.00 -0.59
N TYR A 23 -8.34 2.04 -0.11
CA TYR A 23 -9.67 1.75 -0.66
C TYR A 23 -10.65 2.91 -0.47
N PHE A 24 -10.72 3.50 0.73
CA PHE A 24 -11.57 4.67 0.98
C PHE A 24 -11.16 5.89 0.16
N ALA A 25 -9.85 6.13 0.01
CA ALA A 25 -9.31 7.20 -0.81
C ALA A 25 -9.71 7.00 -2.28
N TYR A 26 -9.56 5.79 -2.82
CA TYR A 26 -10.03 5.44 -4.17
C TYR A 26 -11.52 5.73 -4.36
N LYS A 27 -12.36 5.31 -3.40
CA LYS A 27 -13.80 5.55 -3.46
C LYS A 27 -14.15 7.04 -3.51
N LYS A 28 -13.36 7.89 -2.84
CA LYS A 28 -13.60 9.35 -2.75
C LYS A 28 -13.02 10.13 -3.93
N SER A 29 -11.81 9.80 -4.38
CA SER A 29 -11.10 10.55 -5.43
C SER A 29 -11.24 9.94 -6.82
N LYS A 30 -11.66 8.68 -6.92
CA LYS A 30 -11.52 7.81 -8.12
C LYS A 30 -10.09 7.75 -8.66
N ASP A 31 -9.10 8.15 -7.86
CA ASP A 31 -7.69 8.05 -8.23
C ASP A 31 -7.22 6.62 -7.95
N VAL A 32 -6.64 5.98 -8.95
CA VAL A 32 -6.13 4.61 -8.88
C VAL A 32 -4.85 4.54 -8.01
N MET A 33 -4.13 5.66 -7.81
CA MET A 33 -2.89 5.68 -7.01
C MET A 33 -3.07 5.14 -5.58
N PRO A 34 -3.97 5.71 -4.75
CA PRO A 34 -4.18 5.24 -3.40
C PRO A 34 -4.64 3.77 -3.35
N LEU A 35 -5.36 3.31 -4.38
CA LEU A 35 -5.76 1.91 -4.50
C LEU A 35 -4.56 1.00 -4.72
N CYS A 36 -3.66 1.33 -5.65
CA CYS A 36 -2.44 0.56 -5.92
C CYS A 36 -1.56 0.44 -4.66
N ILE A 37 -1.40 1.54 -3.93
CA ILE A 37 -0.67 1.54 -2.65
C ILE A 37 -1.40 0.63 -1.64
N GLY A 38 -2.71 0.79 -1.49
CA GLY A 38 -3.51 -0.04 -0.59
C GLY A 38 -3.36 -1.55 -0.90
N VAL A 39 -3.48 -1.94 -2.17
CA VAL A 39 -3.32 -3.33 -2.62
C VAL A 39 -1.92 -3.87 -2.33
N ALA A 40 -0.87 -3.07 -2.55
CA ALA A 40 0.49 -3.47 -2.22
C ALA A 40 0.66 -3.76 -0.72
N PHE A 41 0.13 -2.88 0.14
CA PHE A 41 0.08 -3.12 1.58
C PHE A 41 -0.84 -4.28 1.95
N GLY A 42 -1.87 -4.58 1.15
CA GLY A 42 -2.69 -5.79 1.30
C GLY A 42 -1.88 -7.09 1.15
N PHE A 43 -0.98 -7.15 0.16
CA PHE A 43 -0.05 -8.28 0.03
C PHE A 43 0.88 -8.41 1.23
N PHE A 44 1.37 -7.29 1.78
CA PHE A 44 2.12 -7.30 3.03
C PHE A 44 1.26 -7.76 4.22
N ALA A 45 -0.01 -7.36 4.31
CA ALA A 45 -0.91 -7.82 5.37
C ALA A 45 -1.10 -9.35 5.33
N VAL A 46 -1.33 -9.92 4.13
CA VAL A 46 -1.44 -11.37 3.95
C VAL A 46 -0.14 -12.07 4.37
N SER A 47 1.01 -11.55 3.95
CA SER A 47 2.31 -12.07 4.41
C SER A 47 2.44 -12.03 5.93
N ASN A 48 2.10 -10.94 6.60
CA ASN A 48 2.23 -10.88 8.06
C ASN A 48 1.23 -11.81 8.77
N MET A 49 0.03 -12.00 8.21
CA MET A 49 -0.98 -12.91 8.77
C MET A 49 -0.51 -14.37 8.74
N ILE A 50 0.08 -14.83 7.63
CA ILE A 50 0.59 -16.21 7.52
C ILE A 50 1.81 -16.39 8.45
N THR A 51 2.63 -15.34 8.64
CA THR A 51 3.71 -15.34 9.65
C THR A 51 3.17 -15.48 11.07
N LEU A 52 2.13 -14.71 11.44
CA LEU A 52 1.46 -14.82 12.75
C LEU A 52 0.78 -16.17 12.97
N ALA A 53 0.35 -16.84 11.90
CA ALA A 53 -0.21 -18.20 11.96
C ALA A 53 0.86 -19.29 12.17
N GLY A 54 2.15 -18.93 12.29
CA GLY A 54 3.24 -19.88 12.49
C GLY A 54 3.61 -20.70 11.24
N MET A 55 3.07 -20.35 10.06
CA MET A 55 3.29 -21.08 8.81
C MET A 55 4.45 -20.47 7.98
N ALA A 56 5.30 -19.66 8.61
CA ALA A 56 6.36 -18.90 7.95
C ALA A 56 7.45 -19.79 7.32
N GLU A 57 7.92 -20.79 8.07
CA GLU A 57 9.00 -21.66 7.63
C GLU A 57 8.61 -22.55 6.45
N SER A 58 7.40 -23.12 6.50
CA SER A 58 6.92 -24.05 5.46
C SER A 58 6.64 -23.36 4.12
N LEU A 59 6.30 -22.07 4.15
CA LEU A 59 5.94 -21.28 2.96
C LEU A 59 7.01 -20.24 2.58
N SER A 60 8.22 -20.30 3.14
CA SER A 60 9.27 -19.25 3.00
C SER A 60 9.46 -18.73 1.56
N SER A 61 9.49 -19.63 0.56
CA SER A 61 9.61 -19.26 -0.86
C SER A 61 8.37 -18.53 -1.41
N MET A 62 7.17 -18.87 -0.94
CA MET A 62 5.94 -18.19 -1.32
C MET A 62 5.90 -16.77 -0.72
N PHE A 63 6.37 -16.60 0.52
CA PHE A 63 6.44 -15.29 1.17
C PHE A 63 7.33 -14.32 0.43
N ILE A 64 8.51 -14.76 -0.02
CA ILE A 64 9.44 -13.87 -0.71
C ILE A 64 8.85 -13.40 -2.04
N ILE A 65 8.14 -14.29 -2.76
CA ILE A 65 7.44 -13.94 -4.00
C ILE A 65 6.36 -12.88 -3.73
N ILE A 66 5.51 -13.08 -2.71
CA ILE A 66 4.46 -12.12 -2.34
C ILE A 66 5.07 -10.75 -2.00
N ARG A 67 6.17 -10.73 -1.22
CA ARG A 67 6.85 -9.47 -0.87
C ARG A 67 7.45 -8.78 -2.09
N ILE A 68 8.10 -9.53 -2.99
CA ILE A 68 8.64 -8.97 -4.23
C ILE A 68 7.53 -8.33 -5.06
N LEU A 69 6.39 -9.02 -5.25
CA LEU A 69 5.23 -8.48 -5.97
C LEU A 69 4.67 -7.22 -5.30
N ALA A 70 4.61 -7.21 -3.96
CA ALA A 70 4.17 -6.05 -3.19
C ALA A 70 5.11 -4.85 -3.41
N TYR A 71 6.43 -5.04 -3.32
CA TYR A 71 7.41 -3.98 -3.58
C TYR A 71 7.36 -3.47 -5.01
N ILE A 72 7.23 -4.34 -6.02
CA ILE A 72 7.06 -3.95 -7.42
C ILE A 72 5.79 -3.10 -7.59
N THR A 73 4.70 -3.47 -6.93
CA THR A 73 3.44 -2.70 -6.97
C THR A 73 3.62 -1.30 -6.38
N VAL A 74 4.33 -1.17 -5.25
CA VAL A 74 4.67 0.15 -4.67
C VAL A 74 5.54 0.96 -5.62
N LEU A 75 6.58 0.35 -6.19
CA LEU A 75 7.47 1.03 -7.15
C LEU A 75 6.70 1.52 -8.38
N TYR A 76 5.80 0.71 -8.91
CA TYR A 76 4.93 1.11 -10.01
C TYR A 76 4.04 2.29 -9.62
N ALA A 77 3.40 2.24 -8.44
CA ALA A 77 2.56 3.33 -7.95
C ALA A 77 3.34 4.64 -7.79
N LEU A 78 4.58 4.58 -7.27
CA LEU A 78 5.45 5.76 -7.14
C LEU A 78 5.92 6.28 -8.50
N TYR A 79 6.34 5.39 -9.39
CA TYR A 79 6.80 5.75 -10.73
C TYR A 79 5.68 6.43 -11.54
N ALA A 80 4.48 5.85 -11.52
CA ALA A 80 3.33 6.44 -12.15
C ALA A 80 2.94 7.79 -11.51
N PHE A 81 3.19 7.98 -10.20
CA PHE A 81 2.87 9.23 -9.51
C PHE A 81 3.82 10.34 -9.97
N LEU A 82 5.11 10.02 -10.03
CA LEU A 82 6.15 10.92 -10.50
C LEU A 82 6.01 11.28 -11.98
N SER A 83 5.49 10.35 -12.79
CA SER A 83 5.29 10.53 -14.22
C SER A 83 4.04 11.37 -14.55
N ARG A 84 3.20 11.72 -13.56
CA ARG A 84 2.06 12.59 -13.80
C ARG A 84 2.53 14.04 -14.03
N PRO A 85 2.13 14.68 -15.13
CA PRO A 85 2.41 16.10 -15.32
C PRO A 85 1.78 16.89 -14.18
N ALA A 86 2.50 17.91 -13.68
CA ALA A 86 2.02 18.76 -12.60
C ALA A 86 0.62 19.29 -12.93
N PRO A 87 -0.32 19.32 -11.95
CA PRO A 87 -1.65 19.85 -12.20
C PRO A 87 -1.51 21.28 -12.72
N ALA A 88 -2.08 21.54 -13.90
CA ALA A 88 -2.08 22.88 -14.48
C ALA A 88 -2.60 23.88 -13.42
N SER A 89 -1.79 24.88 -13.07
CA SER A 89 -2.18 25.92 -12.13
C SER A 89 -3.46 26.56 -12.66
N LYS A 90 -4.55 26.49 -11.89
CA LYS A 90 -5.81 27.16 -12.27
C LYS A 90 -5.49 28.64 -12.51
N PRO A 91 -5.84 29.22 -13.67
CA PRO A 91 -5.61 30.64 -13.90
C PRO A 91 -6.32 31.41 -12.78
N ALA A 92 -5.58 32.32 -12.14
CA ALA A 92 -6.12 33.18 -11.10
C ALA A 92 -7.40 33.81 -11.66
N LYS A 93 -8.53 33.60 -10.97
CA LYS A 93 -9.78 34.26 -11.32
C LYS A 93 -9.54 35.76 -11.21
N VAL A 94 -9.25 36.42 -12.34
CA VAL A 94 -9.21 37.87 -12.44
C VAL A 94 -10.61 38.32 -12.06
N LYS A 95 -10.72 38.88 -10.85
CA LYS A 95 -11.96 39.42 -10.31
C LYS A 95 -12.33 40.61 -11.18
N SER A 96 -13.21 40.40 -12.16
CA SER A 96 -13.69 41.46 -13.02
C SER A 96 -14.72 42.29 -12.25
N ARG A 97 -14.26 43.47 -11.84
CA ARG A 97 -15.02 44.67 -11.42
C ARG A 97 -15.61 44.65 -10.01
#